data_AF-A0A7V9CGF1-F1
#
_entry.id   AF-A0A7V9CGF1-F1
#
_cell.length_a   1.000
_cell.length_b   1.000
_cell.length_c   1.000
_cell.angle_alpha   90.00
_cell.angle_beta   90.00
_cell.angle_gamma   90.00
#
_symmetry.space_group_name_H-M   'P 1'
#
loop_
_entity.id
_entity.type
_entity.pdbx_description
1 polymer ?
#
loop_
_entity_poly.entity_id
_entity_poly.type
_entity_poly.pdbx_seq_one_letter_code
_entity_poly.pdbx_strand_id
1 'polypeptide(L)' 'MTTPELAAVARLIGEPARAAILTALLGGRALTALELACDARVTPQTASSHLRRLTHASTIDITE' A
#
# COMPACT_ATOMS: atom_id res chain seq x y z
N MET A 1 12.41 -7.45 -13.92
CA MET A 1 11.38 -8.08 -13.08
C MET A 1 11.51 -9.60 -13.18
N THR A 2 12.21 -10.18 -12.22
CA THR A 2 12.40 -11.61 -12.01
C THR A 2 11.22 -12.19 -11.22
N THR A 3 11.07 -13.52 -11.19
CA THR A 3 10.02 -14.19 -10.40
C THR A 3 10.06 -13.80 -8.90
N PRO A 4 11.23 -13.70 -8.24
CA PRO A 4 11.32 -13.21 -6.86
C PRO A 4 10.88 -11.76 -6.69
N GLU A 5 11.26 -10.86 -7.60
CA GLU A 5 10.86 -9.45 -7.57
C GLU A 5 9.33 -9.33 -7.72
N LEU A 6 8.75 -10.07 -8.66
CA LEU A 6 7.30 -10.11 -8.86
C LEU A 6 6.59 -10.67 -7.62
N ALA A 7 7.12 -11.73 -7.00
CA ALA A 7 6.55 -12.30 -5.77
C ALA A 7 6.60 -11.30 -4.60
N ALA A 8 7.66 -10.50 -4.48
CA ALA A 8 7.77 -9.46 -3.46
C ALA A 8 6.72 -8.37 -3.66
N VAL A 9 6.54 -7.88 -4.89
CA VAL A 9 5.49 -6.91 -5.24
C VAL A 9 4.10 -7.49 -4.99
N ALA A 10 3.84 -8.72 -5.43
CA ALA A 10 2.55 -9.39 -5.23
C ALA A 10 2.21 -9.54 -3.74
N ARG A 11 3.19 -9.92 -2.91
CA ARG A 11 3.01 -10.00 -1.45
C ARG A 11 2.75 -8.63 -0.84
N LEU A 12 3.38 -7.59 -1.37
CA LEU A 12 3.14 -6.23 -0.92
C LEU A 12 1.73 -5.76 -1.29
N ILE A 13 1.28 -5.87 -2.53
CA ILE A 13 -0.02 -5.30 -2.94
C ILE A 13 -1.21 -6.23 -2.69
N GLY A 14 -0.99 -7.54 -2.59
CA GLY A 14 -2.02 -8.57 -2.57
C GLY A 14 -2.80 -8.71 -1.25
N GLU A 15 -2.57 -7.83 -0.28
CA GLU A 15 -3.40 -7.81 0.93
C GLU A 15 -4.61 -6.88 0.68
N PRO A 16 -5.85 -7.32 0.98
CA PRO A 16 -7.08 -6.57 0.70
C PRO A 16 -7.10 -5.09 1.12
N ALA A 17 -6.68 -4.77 2.34
CA ALA A 17 -6.65 -3.39 2.83
C ALA A 17 -5.62 -2.54 2.08
N ARG A 18 -4.47 -3.12 1.68
CA ARG A 18 -3.47 -2.40 0.88
C ARG A 18 -3.93 -2.19 -0.56
N ALA A 19 -4.58 -3.18 -1.15
CA ALA A 19 -5.21 -3.04 -2.46
C ALA A 19 -6.30 -1.94 -2.45
N ALA A 20 -7.13 -1.88 -1.40
CA ALA A 20 -8.14 -0.84 -1.24
C ALA A 20 -7.51 0.56 -1.10
N ILE A 21 -6.48 0.71 -0.25
CA ILE A 21 -5.73 1.96 -0.09
C ILE A 21 -5.13 2.43 -1.43
N LEU A 22 -4.48 1.53 -2.18
CA LEU A 22 -3.91 1.86 -3.48
C LEU A 22 -4.99 2.28 -4.49
N THR A 23 -6.11 1.56 -4.52
CA THR A 23 -7.25 1.88 -5.40
C THR A 23 -7.82 3.26 -5.09
N ALA A 24 -7.95 3.61 -3.81
CA ALA A 24 -8.42 4.92 -3.38
C ALA A 24 -7.47 6.04 -3.83
N LEU A 25 -6.14 5.83 -3.72
CA LEU A 25 -5.13 6.79 -4.17
C LEU A 25 -5.09 6.95 -5.70
N LEU A 26 -5.37 5.90 -6.46
CA LEU A 26 -5.49 5.98 -7.92
C LEU A 26 -6.64 6.89 -8.37
N GLY A 27 -7.59 7.20 -7.48
CA GLY A 27 -8.63 8.20 -7.71
C GLY A 27 -8.11 9.64 -7.81
N GLY A 28 -6.81 9.89 -7.62
CA GLY A 28 -6.15 11.17 -7.89
C GLY A 28 -6.45 12.28 -6.87
N ARG A 29 -7.11 11.94 -5.76
CA ARG A 29 -7.40 12.86 -4.66
C ARG A 29 -6.43 12.63 -3.51
N ALA A 30 -6.00 13.72 -2.87
CA ALA A 30 -5.32 13.61 -1.59
C ALA A 30 -6.34 13.13 -0.54
N LEU A 31 -6.11 11.93 0.02
CA LEU A 31 -6.96 11.32 1.02
C LEU A 31 -6.28 11.38 2.39
N THR A 32 -7.07 11.66 3.42
CA THR A 32 -6.65 11.56 4.82
C THR A 32 -6.55 10.10 5.26
N ALA A 33 -5.84 9.86 6.38
CA ALA A 33 -5.74 8.53 6.97
C ALA A 33 -7.10 7.95 7.39
N LEU A 34 -8.07 8.80 7.74
CA LEU A 34 -9.42 8.37 8.09
C LEU A 34 -10.21 7.92 6.85
N GLU A 35 -10.14 8.69 5.76
CA GLU A 35 -10.82 8.33 4.50
C GLU A 35 -10.26 7.01 3.94
N LEU A 36 -8.93 6.86 3.94
CA LEU A 36 -8.28 5.60 3.55
C LEU A 36 -8.72 4.42 4.43
N ALA A 37 -8.90 4.66 5.73
CA ALA A 37 -9.34 3.65 6.66
C ALA A 37 -10.80 3.23 6.44
N CYS A 38 -11.67 4.19 6.09
CA CYS A 38 -13.04 3.92 5.69
C CYS A 38 -13.09 3.02 4.45
N ASP A 39 -12.34 3.36 3.40
CA ASP A 39 -12.31 2.60 2.14
C ASP A 39 -11.76 1.17 2.35
N ALA A 40 -10.73 1.04 3.19
CA ALA A 40 -10.11 -0.24 3.50
C ALA A 40 -10.81 -1.04 4.62
N ARG A 41 -11.84 -0.46 5.26
CA ARG A 41 -12.56 -1.05 6.43
C ARG A 41 -11.61 -1.45 7.56
N VAL A 42 -10.65 -0.58 7.87
CA VAL A 42 -9.68 -0.73 8.97
C VAL A 42 -9.70 0.50 9.87
N THR A 43 -8.89 0.51 10.94
CA THR A 43 -8.70 1.71 11.74
C THR A 43 -7.73 2.69 11.06
N PRO A 44 -7.79 4.01 11.36
CA PRO A 44 -6.82 4.99 10.86
C PRO A 44 -5.37 4.63 11.17
N GLN A 45 -5.12 4.03 12.34
CA GLN A 45 -3.80 3.55 12.75
C GLN A 45 -3.32 2.40 11.85
N THR A 46 -4.19 1.44 11.53
CA THR A 46 -3.88 0.32 10.63
C THR A 46 -3.67 0.79 9.21
N ALA A 47 -4.52 1.69 8.70
CA ALA A 47 -4.32 2.33 7.38
C ALA A 47 -2.96 3.04 7.30
N SER A 48 -2.58 3.79 8.32
CA SER A 48 -1.28 4.48 8.40
C SER A 48 -0.09 3.51 8.43
N SER A 49 -0.23 2.35 9.08
CA SER A 49 0.80 1.29 9.06
C SER A 49 0.93 0.64 7.69
N HIS A 50 -0.18 0.40 7.01
CA HIS A 50 -0.20 -0.13 5.66
C HIS A 50 0.40 0.84 4.65
N LEU A 51 0.02 2.12 4.72
CA LEU A 51 0.58 3.16 3.86
C LEU A 51 2.09 3.28 4.01
N ARG A 52 2.61 3.28 5.26
CA ARG A 52 4.05 3.27 5.52
C ARG A 52 4.78 2.08 4.91
N ARG A 53 4.16 0.89 4.95
CA ARG A 53 4.73 -0.31 4.31
C ARG A 53 4.76 -0.18 2.78
N LEU A 54 3.70 0.37 2.19
CA LEU A 54 3.64 0.62 0.75
C LEU A 54 4.71 1.63 0.30
N THR A 55 4.88 2.73 1.03
CA THR A 55 5.87 3.77 0.70
C THR A 55 7.31 3.31 0.97
N HIS A 56 7.56 2.63 2.08
CA HIS A 56 8.88 2.08 2.38
C HIS A 56 9.28 1.02 1.34
N ALA A 57 8.31 0.26 0.84
CA ALA A 57 8.55 -0.72 -0.20
C ALA A 57 8.79 -0.11 -1.60
N SER A 58 8.31 1.11 -1.87
CA SER A 58 8.70 1.84 -3.08
C SER A 58 10.09 2.48 -2.97
N THR A 59 10.61 2.65 -1.75
CA THR A 59 11.96 3.18 -1.47
C THR A 59 12.98 2.05 -1.26
N ILE A 60 12.65 0.79 -1.58
CA ILE A 60 13.64 -0.29 -1.49
C ILE A 60 14.66 -0.03 -2.59
N ASP A 61 15.82 0.45 -2.15
CA ASP A 61 17.01 0.66 -2.93
C ASP A 61 17.34 -0.61 -3.70
N ILE A 62 17.53 -0.46 -5.01
CA ILE A 62 18.12 -1.49 -5.87
C ILE A 62 19.63 -1.42 -5.63
N THR A 63 20.06 -1.76 -4.41
CA THR A 63 21.49 -1.96 -4.14
C THR A 63 21.89 -3.34 -4.66
N GLU A 64 22.94 -3.37 -5.48
CA GLU A 64 23.51 -4.55 -6.17
C GLU A 64 23.89 -5.72 -5.26
#